data_AF-A0A7X7ZK45-F1
#
_entry.id   AF-A0A7X7ZK45-F1
#
_cell.length_a   1.000
_cell.length_b   1.000
_cell.length_c   1.000
_cell.angle_alpha   90.00
_cell.angle_beta   90.00
_cell.angle_gamma   90.00
#
_symmetry.space_group_name_H-M   'P 1'
#
loop_
_entity.id
_entity.type
_entity.pdbx_description
1 polymer ?
#
loop_
_entity_poly.entity_id
_entity_poly.type
_entity_poly.pdbx_seq_one_letter_code
_entity_poly.pdbx_strand_id
1 'polypeptide(L)' 'MDEQALKELLLRENPEFRRAHDDHRACEQALDAIRAKAYLSPAEADEERELKKRKLALKDRMYRLMSDRLRTG' A
#
# COMPACT_ATOMS: atom_id res chain seq x y z
N MET A 1 -11.39 -10.31 -15.90
CA MET A 1 -11.35 -8.87 -15.58
C MET A 1 -9.92 -8.53 -15.27
N ASP A 2 -9.33 -7.59 -16.00
CA ASP A 2 -7.97 -7.13 -15.74
C ASP A 2 -7.88 -6.51 -14.35
N GLU A 3 -6.94 -6.98 -13.55
CA GLU A 3 -6.72 -6.50 -12.18
C GLU A 3 -6.42 -4.98 -12.15
N GLN A 4 -5.85 -4.47 -13.24
CA GLN A 4 -5.63 -3.04 -13.48
C GLN A 4 -6.95 -2.28 -13.68
N ALA A 5 -7.90 -2.80 -14.46
CA ALA A 5 -9.21 -2.17 -14.65
C ALA A 5 -9.99 -2.10 -13.33
N LEU A 6 -9.96 -3.18 -12.52
CA LEU A 6 -10.58 -3.19 -11.20
C LEU A 6 -9.92 -2.18 -10.25
N LYS A 7 -8.58 -2.09 -10.28
CA LYS A 7 -7.83 -1.07 -9.51
C LYS A 7 -8.22 0.35 -9.92
N GLU A 8 -8.28 0.66 -11.21
CA GLU A 8 -8.66 1.99 -11.69
C GLU A 8 -10.11 2.34 -11.31
N LEU A 9 -11.03 1.37 -11.45
CA LEU A 9 -12.42 1.54 -11.04
C LEU A 9 -12.52 1.83 -9.54
N LEU A 10 -11.84 1.03 -8.71
CA LEU A 10 -11.79 1.23 -7.25
C LEU A 10 -11.08 2.53 -6.86
N LEU A 11 -10.02 2.93 -7.56
CA LEU A 11 -9.37 4.22 -7.34
C LEU A 11 -10.32 5.40 -7.58
N ARG A 12 -11.24 5.24 -8.52
CA ARG A 12 -12.17 6.28 -8.95
C ARG A 12 -13.47 6.29 -8.15
N GLU A 13 -13.99 5.12 -7.82
CA GLU A 13 -15.27 4.95 -7.11
C GLU A 13 -15.11 4.76 -5.60
N ASN A 14 -13.95 4.26 -5.13
CA ASN A 14 -13.71 3.96 -3.73
C ASN A 14 -12.59 4.87 -3.14
N PRO A 15 -12.97 5.93 -2.40
CA PRO A 15 -12.00 6.83 -1.79
C PRO A 15 -11.11 6.15 -0.74
N GLU A 16 -11.58 5.07 -0.08
CA GLU A 16 -10.74 4.30 0.83
C GLU A 16 -9.62 3.55 0.08
N PHE A 17 -9.93 3.01 -1.10
CA PHE A 17 -8.94 2.34 -1.94
C PHE A 17 -7.87 3.33 -2.39
N ARG A 18 -8.30 4.53 -2.81
CA ARG A 18 -7.38 5.61 -3.16
C ARG A 18 -6.46 5.99 -2.02
N ARG A 19 -6.99 6.11 -0.81
CA ARG A 19 -6.20 6.43 0.38
C ARG A 19 -5.21 5.32 0.72
N ALA A 20 -5.65 4.06 0.69
CA ALA A 20 -4.76 2.92 0.92
C ALA A 20 -3.64 2.82 -0.13
N HIS A 21 -3.93 3.14 -1.39
CA HIS A 21 -2.94 3.18 -2.46
C HIS A 21 -1.93 4.33 -2.27
N ASP A 22 -2.40 5.52 -1.88
CA ASP A 22 -1.54 6.66 -1.59
C ASP A 22 -0.61 6.37 -0.40
N ASP A 23 -1.17 5.86 0.70
CA ASP A 23 -0.41 5.41 1.87
C ASP A 23 0.60 4.32 1.49
N HIS A 24 0.25 3.41 0.56
CA HIS A 24 1.15 2.34 0.10
C HIS A 24 2.34 2.93 -0.66
N ARG A 25 2.06 3.92 -1.52
CA ARG A 25 3.10 4.64 -2.26
C ARG A 25 4.01 5.46 -1.33
N ALA A 26 3.44 6.10 -0.33
CA ALA A 26 4.21 6.79 0.70
C ALA A 26 5.11 5.83 1.49
N CYS A 27 4.59 4.64 1.85
CA CYS A 27 5.40 3.61 2.50
C CYS A 27 6.54 3.12 1.59
N GLU A 28 6.28 2.94 0.30
CA GLU A 28 7.32 2.57 -0.67
C GLU A 28 8.39 3.65 -0.81
N GLN A 29 7.99 4.93 -0.89
CA GLN A 29 8.95 6.04 -0.98
C GLN A 29 9.81 6.17 0.28
N ALA A 30 9.21 6.00 1.46
CA ALA A 30 9.95 5.99 2.72
C ALA A 30 10.92 4.80 2.79
N LEU A 31 10.46 3.61 2.39
CA LEU A 31 11.31 2.42 2.27
C LEU A 31 12.46 2.64 1.28
N ASP A 32 12.20 3.25 0.13
CA ASP A 32 13.22 3.53 -0.88
C ASP A 32 14.25 4.54 -0.37
N ALA A 33 13.82 5.60 0.30
CA ALA A 33 14.70 6.58 0.92
C ALA A 33 15.60 5.97 2.01
N ILE A 34 15.06 5.03 2.80
CA ILE A 34 15.80 4.23 3.78
C ILE A 34 16.79 3.33 3.05
N ARG A 35 16.34 2.52 2.08
CA ARG A 35 17.19 1.58 1.32
C ARG A 35 18.26 2.26 0.46
N ALA A 36 18.03 3.50 0.05
CA ALA A 36 19.00 4.32 -0.66
C ALA A 36 20.18 4.74 0.23
N LYS A 37 20.01 4.72 1.56
CA LYS A 37 21.12 4.93 2.50
C LYS A 37 21.93 3.65 2.62
N ALA A 38 23.24 3.75 2.40
CA ALA A 38 24.16 2.63 2.54
C ALA A 38 24.32 2.14 3.99
N TYR A 39 24.03 3.01 4.97
CA TYR A 39 24.04 2.69 6.39
C TYR A 39 22.73 3.14 7.03
N LEU A 40 21.97 2.17 7.52
CA LEU A 40 20.75 2.40 8.26
C LEU A 40 21.07 2.60 9.73
N SER A 41 20.57 3.69 10.31
CA SER A 41 20.56 3.84 11.76
C SER A 41 19.60 2.82 12.38
N PRO A 42 19.79 2.42 13.65
CA PRO A 42 18.85 1.50 14.32
C PRO A 42 17.40 2.00 14.28
N ALA A 43 17.18 3.31 14.40
CA ALA A 43 15.86 3.92 14.21
C ALA A 43 15.28 3.68 12.81
N GLU A 44 16.10 3.75 11.76
CA GLU A 44 15.68 3.53 10.38
C GLU A 44 15.44 2.06 10.07
N ALA A 45 16.17 1.14 10.71
CA ALA A 45 15.93 -0.29 10.60
C ALA A 45 14.60 -0.71 11.26
N ASP A 46 14.25 -0.10 12.40
CA ASP A 46 12.93 -0.25 13.00
C ASP A 46 11.84 0.38 12.11
N GLU A 47 12.11 1.56 11.55
CA GLU A 47 11.19 2.22 10.61
C GLU A 47 10.98 1.38 9.33
N GLU A 48 12.02 0.75 8.78
CA GLU A 48 11.93 -0.18 7.65
C GLU A 48 11.01 -1.36 7.96
N ARG A 49 11.14 -1.93 9.17
CA ARG A 49 10.29 -3.04 9.63
C ARG A 49 8.83 -2.61 9.77
N GLU A 50 8.59 -1.45 10.37
CA GLU A 50 7.24 -0.91 10.53
C GLU A 50 6.62 -0.55 9.17
N LEU A 51 7.40 0.02 8.25
CA LEU A 51 6.97 0.32 6.88
C LEU A 51 6.63 -0.96 6.11
N LYS A 52 7.41 -2.04 6.24
CA LYS A 52 7.07 -3.35 5.66
C LYS A 52 5.74 -3.89 6.19
N LYS A 53 5.49 -3.79 7.50
CA LYS A 53 4.20 -4.19 8.11
C LYS A 53 3.05 -3.33 7.60
N ARG A 54 3.22 -2.01 7.57
CA ARG A 54 2.23 -1.07 7.04
C ARG A 54 1.93 -1.35 5.58
N LYS A 55 2.96 -1.55 4.75
CA LYS A 55 2.83 -1.93 3.34
C LYS A 55 1.99 -3.19 3.17
N LEU A 56 2.22 -4.21 4.01
CA LEU A 56 1.43 -5.44 4.01
C LEU A 56 -0.02 -5.17 4.42
N ALA A 57 -0.25 -4.42 5.50
CA ALA A 57 -1.58 -4.05 5.97
C ALA A 57 -2.37 -3.24 4.92
N LEU A 58 -1.70 -2.35 4.19
CA LEU A 58 -2.28 -1.56 3.10
C LEU A 58 -2.65 -2.44 1.92
N LYS A 59 -1.78 -3.40 1.56
CA LYS A 59 -2.08 -4.42 0.56
C LYS A 59 -3.29 -5.27 0.97
N ASP A 60 -3.35 -5.72 2.22
CA ASP A 60 -4.52 -6.45 2.76
C ASP A 60 -5.79 -5.61 2.72
N ARG A 61 -5.68 -4.31 3.02
CA ARG A 61 -6.81 -3.38 2.93
C ARG A 61 -7.29 -3.21 1.50
N MET A 62 -6.37 -3.04 0.54
CA MET A 62 -6.69 -3.01 -0.89
C MET A 62 -7.37 -4.31 -1.34
N TYR A 63 -6.87 -5.47 -0.90
CA TYR A 63 -7.45 -6.77 -1.24
C TYR A 63 -8.85 -6.98 -0.65
N ARG A 64 -9.09 -6.53 0.59
CA ARG A 64 -10.43 -6.52 1.19
C ARG A 64 -11.40 -5.66 0.40
N LEU A 65 -10.99 -4.47 -0.01
CA LEU A 65 -11.83 -3.57 -0.82
C LEU A 65 -12.15 -4.19 -2.19
N MET A 66 -11.18 -4.85 -2.82
CA MET A 66 -11.41 -5.62 -4.05
C MET A 66 -12.39 -6.76 -3.83
N SER A 67 -12.20 -7.54 -2.77
CA SER A 67 -13.05 -8.69 -2.44
C SER A 67 -14.48 -8.25 -2.12
N ASP A 68 -14.64 -7.13 -1.40
CA ASP A 68 -15.96 -6.58 -1.09
C ASP A 68 -16.68 -6.12 -2.37
N ARG A 69 -15.96 -5.47 -3.29
CA ARG A 69 -16.48 -5.07 -4.62
C ARG A 69 -16.92 -6.28 -5.45
N LEU A 70 -16.17 -7.38 -5.41
CA LEU A 70 -16.52 -8.65 -6.07
C LEU A 70 -17.71 -9.35 -5.42
N ARG A 71 -17.95 -9.13 -4.13
CA ARG A 71 -19.07 -9.71 -3.37
C ARG A 71 -20.36 -8.93 -3.53
N THR A 72 -20.28 -7.62 -3.78
CA THR A 72 -21.44 -6.73 -3.97
C THR A 72 -21.83 -6.52 -5.44
N GLY A 73 -21.09 -7.12 -6.39
CA GLY A 73 -21.37 -7.09 -7.83
C GLY A 73 -22.19 -8.28 -8.34
#